data_AF-A0AA39PA73-F1
#
_entry.id   AF-A0AA39PA73-F1
#
_cell.length_a   1.000
_cell.length_b   1.000
_cell.length_c   1.000
_cell.angle_alpha   90.00
_cell.angle_beta   90.00
_cell.angle_gamma   90.00
#
_symmetry.space_group_name_H-M   'P 1'
#
loop_
_entity.id
_entity.type
_entity.pdbx_description
1 polymer ?
#
loop_
_entity_poly.entity_id
_entity_poly.type
_entity_poly.pdbx_seq_one_letter_code
_entity_poly.pdbx_strand_id
1 'polypeptide(L)'
;MSTLSSSSRVRTTAPTTPTTSRVASTHATQASPHYSTTRRHSLYGVEDRVIIDPGSRIWKVGFSGEGRPREVLYAGGKSGTALWGLERAVNPADRAEENKLLSINLERCLRSVFHDSLLTDPKARKVILVEHPLLPLYIKDVIAQILFDNLQVPSISFASSHLLSLLTVGRITGLVIDCGHLESVALPIFAARPMFPQLRTTPLAGARLSSHLRALILLFGTYLPPPTTLSAAGNIPASSRATRVPQEVLTDTVIEEIKTRCCFVGEALGMADEHRGATPIGDLQSDIDIPPSETTESDFSFTSGEGASSQVDSDFSVVSTPRAPISDDRARSGENYLGVLAAMYKRTSTATDLTMRVVPPVSQQTGTGHGTLVIPGWIRERSAEVIFEGGDVDESSVAETILDSLLKAPVDLRKTLASSILVVGGTSMLPGFIPRLHSEILRALAPLPTSTRQPIRPDKPLPPQYDRYAALRPLTSHFAILNNPFPQTAQMSTRARLNAGKAPAFTPATMAWVGGSLAGSLKTGGVELTRERWDEAASGGDDDMNVDTSVTVGRSGILPDWTRIPLSQGAPPASSAVHGATHTSPSQARVGA
;
A
#
# COMPACT_ATOMS: atom_id res chain seq x y z
N MET A 1 -47.31 55.87 42.39
CA MET A 1 -45.90 56.14 42.76
C MET A 1 -45.07 55.12 41.98
N SER A 2 -44.02 55.46 41.24
CA SER A 2 -43.40 56.75 40.88
C SER A 2 -42.46 56.44 39.69
N THR A 3 -42.72 57.00 38.49
CA THR A 3 -41.87 58.01 37.80
C THR A 3 -40.41 57.63 37.60
N LEU A 4 -39.71 57.83 36.47
CA LEU A 4 -39.91 58.37 35.09
C LEU A 4 -38.71 57.78 34.28
N SER A 5 -38.50 57.87 32.95
CA SER A 5 -38.65 59.01 32.04
C SER A 5 -38.41 58.60 30.57
N SER A 6 -39.11 59.27 29.63
CA SER A 6 -38.70 59.75 28.28
C SER A 6 -37.79 58.94 27.33
N SER A 7 -37.91 59.00 25.99
CA SER A 7 -38.95 59.54 25.06
C SER A 7 -38.47 59.38 23.60
N SER A 8 -39.39 59.06 22.66
CA SER A 8 -39.38 59.44 21.21
C SER A 8 -38.20 59.02 20.30
N ARG A 9 -38.33 58.76 18.98
CA ARG A 9 -39.39 58.97 17.95
C ARG A 9 -39.14 57.92 16.81
N VAL A 10 -40.15 57.19 16.27
CA VAL A 10 -40.86 57.48 14.99
C VAL A 10 -39.94 57.37 13.73
N ARG A 11 -40.23 56.58 12.66
CA ARG A 11 -41.42 55.80 12.23
C ARG A 11 -41.08 54.83 11.05
N THR A 12 -42.03 53.95 10.71
CA THR A 12 -42.34 53.35 9.37
C THR A 12 -41.33 52.40 8.69
N THR A 13 -41.69 51.21 8.15
CA THR A 13 -42.99 50.49 8.00
C THR A 13 -42.82 48.96 8.19
N ALA A 14 -43.87 48.28 8.67
CA ALA A 14 -44.02 46.81 8.78
C ALA A 14 -44.51 46.19 7.43
N PRO A 15 -44.85 44.88 7.29
CA PRO A 15 -44.80 43.72 8.23
C PRO A 15 -43.96 42.54 7.64
N THR A 16 -44.05 41.23 7.96
CA THR A 16 -44.94 40.39 8.80
C THR A 16 -44.20 39.15 9.36
N THR A 17 -44.64 38.67 10.52
CA THR A 17 -44.46 37.30 11.09
C THR A 17 -45.76 36.48 10.90
N PRO A 18 -45.92 35.17 11.27
CA PRO A 18 -45.08 34.30 12.12
C PRO A 18 -44.90 32.83 11.60
N THR A 19 -44.61 31.94 12.57
CA THR A 19 -43.98 30.61 12.52
C THR A 19 -44.90 29.38 12.30
N THR A 20 -44.25 28.27 11.90
CA THR A 20 -44.57 26.83 12.11
C THR A 20 -45.85 26.17 11.54
N SER A 21 -45.65 25.08 10.78
CA SER A 21 -46.25 23.76 11.08
C SER A 21 -45.42 22.61 10.46
N ARG A 22 -45.79 21.34 10.72
CA ARG A 22 -44.97 20.13 10.50
C ARG A 22 -45.32 19.35 9.22
N VAL A 23 -44.29 18.69 8.66
CA VAL A 23 -44.26 17.36 8.02
C VAL A 23 -45.37 17.01 7.01
N ALA A 24 -44.95 16.84 5.74
CA ALA A 24 -45.53 15.85 4.83
C ALA A 24 -44.40 15.20 4.01
N SER A 25 -44.47 13.88 3.84
CA SER A 25 -43.45 13.06 3.18
C SER A 25 -43.68 12.95 1.67
N THR A 26 -42.69 13.32 0.86
CA THR A 26 -42.58 12.87 -0.54
C THR A 26 -41.14 12.51 -0.87
N HIS A 27 -40.94 11.34 -1.48
CA HIS A 27 -39.62 10.91 -1.94
C HIS A 27 -39.13 11.82 -3.08
N ALA A 28 -38.18 12.69 -2.78
CA ALA A 28 -37.35 13.36 -3.77
C ALA A 28 -35.89 13.07 -3.46
N THR A 29 -35.21 12.36 -4.36
CA THR A 29 -33.76 12.14 -4.32
C THR A 29 -33.05 13.48 -4.50
N GLN A 30 -32.79 14.19 -3.40
CA GLN A 30 -31.92 15.36 -3.43
C GLN A 30 -30.51 14.90 -3.79
N ALA A 31 -30.12 15.13 -5.04
CA ALA A 31 -28.72 15.15 -5.41
C ALA A 31 -28.01 16.20 -4.53
N SER A 32 -26.96 15.78 -3.82
CA SER A 32 -26.18 16.67 -2.97
C SER A 32 -25.70 17.91 -3.77
N PRO A 33 -25.69 19.11 -3.16
CA PRO A 33 -25.36 20.32 -3.89
C PRO A 33 -23.96 20.23 -4.45
N HIS A 34 -23.84 20.36 -5.79
CA HIS A 34 -22.56 20.53 -6.45
C HIS A 34 -21.78 21.65 -5.78
N TYR A 35 -20.56 21.35 -5.37
CA TYR A 35 -19.64 22.33 -4.81
C TYR A 35 -19.38 23.40 -5.87
N SER A 36 -19.84 24.64 -5.64
CA SER A 36 -19.60 25.75 -6.55
C SER A 36 -18.15 26.22 -6.43
N THR A 37 -17.23 25.42 -6.97
CA THR A 37 -15.87 25.87 -7.25
C THR A 37 -15.97 27.14 -8.10
N THR A 38 -15.53 28.27 -7.54
CA THR A 38 -15.76 29.61 -8.09
C THR A 38 -14.76 29.95 -9.19
N ARG A 39 -14.52 29.00 -10.09
CA ARG A 39 -13.92 29.23 -11.41
C ARG A 39 -14.87 28.67 -12.45
N ARG A 40 -15.18 29.49 -13.46
CA ARG A 40 -15.85 29.01 -14.66
C ARG A 40 -14.96 27.92 -15.24
N HIS A 41 -15.44 26.68 -15.28
CA HIS A 41 -14.87 25.70 -16.20
C HIS A 41 -14.83 26.35 -17.59
N SER A 42 -13.75 26.14 -18.34
CA SER A 42 -13.72 26.59 -19.72
C SER A 42 -14.95 26.02 -20.43
N LEU A 43 -15.71 26.84 -21.16
CA LEU A 43 -16.92 26.38 -21.87
C LEU A 43 -16.63 25.23 -22.85
N TYR A 44 -15.36 25.09 -23.25
CA TYR A 44 -14.84 24.05 -24.14
C TYR A 44 -13.92 23.05 -23.43
N GLY A 45 -13.78 23.14 -22.10
CA GLY A 45 -12.94 22.25 -21.28
C GLY A 45 -11.44 22.25 -21.64
N VAL A 46 -10.94 23.26 -22.36
CA VAL A 46 -9.56 23.25 -22.92
C VAL A 46 -8.46 23.57 -21.91
N GLU A 47 -8.78 24.19 -20.78
CA GLU A 47 -7.81 24.48 -19.70
C GLU A 47 -7.57 23.30 -18.75
N ASP A 48 -8.42 22.27 -18.81
CA ASP A 48 -8.38 21.17 -17.85
C ASP A 48 -7.10 20.33 -18.04
N ARG A 49 -6.40 20.07 -16.93
CA ARG A 49 -5.18 19.26 -16.91
C ARG A 49 -5.55 17.78 -16.99
N VAL A 50 -4.79 17.01 -17.76
CA VAL A 50 -4.92 15.54 -17.78
C VAL A 50 -4.27 14.98 -16.52
N ILE A 51 -5.01 14.16 -15.77
CA ILE A 51 -4.54 13.53 -14.54
C ILE A 51 -4.25 12.06 -14.82
N ILE A 52 -3.00 11.65 -14.66
CA ILE A 52 -2.55 10.27 -14.80
C ILE A 52 -2.04 9.79 -13.44
N ASP A 53 -2.64 8.73 -12.92
CA ASP A 53 -2.23 8.03 -11.69
C ASP A 53 -1.75 6.63 -12.10
N PRO A 54 -0.44 6.49 -12.43
CA PRO A 54 0.15 5.26 -12.94
C PRO A 54 0.56 4.33 -11.79
N GLY A 55 -0.18 3.23 -11.61
CA GLY A 55 0.25 2.10 -10.79
C GLY A 55 0.94 1.02 -11.62
N SER A 56 1.68 0.12 -10.97
CA SER A 56 2.35 -1.00 -11.66
C SER A 56 1.40 -1.94 -12.39
N ARG A 57 0.12 -2.01 -12.00
CA ARG A 57 -0.89 -2.90 -12.60
C ARG A 57 -2.14 -2.19 -13.11
N ILE A 58 -2.60 -1.16 -12.41
CA ILE A 58 -3.82 -0.41 -12.73
C ILE A 58 -3.47 1.08 -12.84
N TRP A 59 -3.93 1.72 -13.91
CA TRP A 59 -3.82 3.16 -14.13
C TRP A 59 -5.20 3.80 -14.02
N LYS A 60 -5.27 5.01 -13.44
CA LYS A 60 -6.50 5.81 -13.34
C LYS A 60 -6.28 7.12 -14.10
N VAL A 61 -7.17 7.45 -15.03
CA VAL A 61 -7.02 8.61 -15.93
C VAL A 61 -8.30 9.42 -16.10
N GLY A 62 -8.16 10.72 -16.34
CA GLY A 62 -9.28 11.67 -16.53
C GLY A 62 -8.81 13.12 -16.55
N PHE A 63 -9.73 14.06 -16.33
CA PHE A 63 -9.43 15.50 -16.32
C PHE A 63 -9.57 16.14 -14.95
N SER A 64 -8.86 17.24 -14.74
CA SER A 64 -8.94 18.04 -13.53
C SER A 64 -10.33 18.65 -13.32
N GLY A 65 -10.85 18.55 -12.10
CA GLY A 65 -12.20 19.02 -11.74
C GLY A 65 -13.28 17.92 -11.81
N GLU A 66 -12.97 16.75 -12.36
CA GLU A 66 -13.88 15.59 -12.33
C GLU A 66 -13.77 14.86 -10.97
N GLY A 67 -14.92 14.41 -10.43
CA GLY A 67 -14.99 13.74 -9.12
C GLY A 67 -14.65 12.24 -9.13
N ARG A 68 -14.33 11.68 -10.29
CA ARG A 68 -13.89 10.29 -10.51
C ARG A 68 -13.08 10.21 -11.81
N PRO A 69 -12.13 9.26 -11.95
CA PRO A 69 -11.46 9.03 -13.23
C PRO A 69 -12.47 8.67 -14.32
N ARG A 70 -12.15 9.03 -15.58
CA ARG A 70 -12.92 8.61 -16.76
C ARG A 70 -12.72 7.13 -17.05
N GLU A 71 -11.49 6.66 -16.92
CA GLU A 71 -11.15 5.26 -17.13
C GLU A 71 -10.20 4.74 -16.03
N VAL A 72 -10.37 3.47 -15.71
CA VAL A 72 -9.48 2.68 -14.85
C VAL A 72 -9.10 1.43 -15.63
N LEU A 73 -7.83 1.35 -16.05
CA LEU A 73 -7.36 0.37 -17.03
C LEU A 73 -6.17 -0.45 -16.51
N TYR A 74 -5.99 -1.66 -17.06
CA TYR A 74 -4.82 -2.50 -16.76
C TYR A 74 -3.62 -2.07 -17.59
N ALA A 75 -2.52 -1.71 -16.92
CA ALA A 75 -1.31 -1.17 -17.55
C ALA A 75 -0.61 -2.18 -18.48
N GLY A 76 -0.60 -3.47 -18.10
CA GLY A 76 -0.14 -4.58 -18.94
C GLY A 76 -1.12 -5.03 -20.02
N GLY A 77 -2.25 -4.34 -20.20
CA GLY A 77 -3.31 -4.71 -21.14
C GLY A 77 -4.25 -5.81 -20.60
N LYS A 78 -4.94 -6.50 -21.51
CA LYS A 78 -6.06 -7.42 -21.18
C LYS A 78 -5.67 -8.67 -20.39
N SER A 79 -4.39 -9.03 -20.36
CA SER A 79 -3.84 -10.08 -19.48
C SER A 79 -3.92 -9.70 -17.99
N GLY A 80 -4.05 -8.40 -17.68
CA GLY A 80 -4.02 -7.90 -16.32
C GLY A 80 -2.66 -8.10 -15.63
N THR A 81 -1.59 -8.33 -16.38
CA THR A 81 -0.22 -8.44 -15.85
C THR A 81 0.30 -7.10 -15.35
N ALA A 82 1.22 -7.11 -14.39
CA ALA A 82 1.94 -5.91 -14.00
C ALA A 82 2.86 -5.43 -15.15
N LEU A 83 2.97 -4.12 -15.32
CA LEU A 83 3.84 -3.47 -16.29
C LEU A 83 5.29 -3.35 -15.78
N TRP A 84 5.49 -3.36 -14.45
CA TRP A 84 6.80 -3.42 -13.80
C TRP A 84 6.72 -4.11 -12.43
N GLY A 85 7.85 -4.65 -11.95
CA GLY A 85 8.02 -5.26 -10.62
C GLY A 85 8.79 -4.36 -9.64
N LEU A 86 9.24 -4.93 -8.52
CA LEU A 86 10.22 -4.28 -7.62
C LEU A 86 11.66 -4.63 -8.00
N GLU A 87 11.82 -5.82 -8.56
CA GLU A 87 13.04 -6.41 -9.06
C GLU A 87 13.40 -5.83 -10.44
N ARG A 88 14.69 -5.88 -10.77
CA ARG A 88 15.24 -5.49 -12.08
C ARG A 88 16.38 -6.43 -12.41
N ALA A 89 16.52 -6.86 -13.66
CA ALA A 89 17.57 -7.79 -14.05
C ALA A 89 18.96 -7.33 -13.60
N VAL A 90 19.75 -8.27 -13.05
CA VAL A 90 21.13 -8.02 -12.59
C VAL A 90 22.06 -7.90 -13.80
N ASN A 91 21.91 -8.80 -14.78
CA ASN A 91 22.64 -8.81 -16.04
C ASN A 91 22.35 -7.54 -16.86
N PRO A 92 23.38 -6.80 -17.34
CA PRO A 92 23.19 -5.64 -18.20
C PRO A 92 22.41 -5.91 -19.49
N ALA A 93 22.56 -7.09 -20.11
CA ALA A 93 21.89 -7.43 -21.37
C ALA A 93 20.38 -7.58 -21.16
N ASP A 94 19.99 -8.46 -20.23
CA ASP A 94 18.59 -8.71 -19.87
C ASP A 94 17.91 -7.42 -19.38
N ARG A 95 18.63 -6.60 -18.60
CA ARG A 95 18.16 -5.27 -18.15
C ARG A 95 17.90 -4.32 -19.32
N ALA A 96 18.74 -4.34 -20.36
CA ALA A 96 18.53 -3.52 -21.55
C ALA A 96 17.29 -3.97 -22.33
N GLU A 97 17.04 -5.28 -22.42
CA GLU A 97 15.83 -5.84 -23.01
C GLU A 97 14.58 -5.51 -22.19
N GLU A 98 14.61 -5.70 -20.86
CA GLU A 98 13.53 -5.30 -19.94
C GLU A 98 13.17 -3.82 -20.09
N ASN A 99 14.17 -2.92 -20.06
CA ASN A 99 13.97 -1.49 -20.24
C ASN A 99 13.32 -1.16 -21.60
N LYS A 100 13.73 -1.86 -22.67
CA LYS A 100 13.21 -1.67 -24.03
C LYS A 100 11.75 -2.12 -24.13
N LEU A 101 11.43 -3.30 -23.60
CA LEU A 101 10.06 -3.83 -23.54
C LEU A 101 9.15 -2.93 -22.69
N LEU A 102 9.63 -2.48 -21.54
CA LEU A 102 8.93 -1.52 -20.67
C LEU A 102 8.63 -0.22 -21.41
N SER A 103 9.60 0.36 -22.12
CA SER A 103 9.41 1.60 -22.89
C SER A 103 8.34 1.46 -23.98
N ILE A 104 8.38 0.38 -24.77
CA ILE A 104 7.36 0.07 -25.79
C ILE A 104 5.97 -0.07 -25.17
N ASN A 105 5.87 -0.73 -24.02
CA ASN A 105 4.59 -0.97 -23.36
C ASN A 105 4.04 0.30 -22.68
N LEU A 106 4.90 1.13 -22.07
CA LEU A 106 4.56 2.45 -21.54
C LEU A 106 4.09 3.38 -22.66
N GLU A 107 4.76 3.38 -23.81
CA GLU A 107 4.37 4.21 -24.96
C GLU A 107 2.99 3.81 -25.48
N ARG A 108 2.73 2.50 -25.60
CA ARG A 108 1.41 1.99 -25.99
C ARG A 108 0.33 2.44 -24.99
N CYS A 109 0.59 2.29 -23.69
CA CYS A 109 -0.36 2.65 -22.63
C CYS A 109 -0.64 4.17 -22.59
N LEU A 110 0.40 5.00 -22.67
CA LEU A 110 0.26 6.45 -22.72
C LEU A 110 -0.47 6.91 -23.99
N ARG A 111 -0.20 6.30 -25.16
CA ARG A 111 -0.96 6.57 -26.38
C ARG A 111 -2.44 6.22 -26.23
N SER A 112 -2.79 5.06 -25.68
CA SER A 112 -4.21 4.70 -25.46
C SER A 112 -4.91 5.65 -24.48
N VAL A 113 -4.21 6.15 -23.46
CA VAL A 113 -4.77 7.17 -22.54
C VAL A 113 -5.23 8.43 -23.30
N PHE A 114 -4.42 8.97 -24.21
CA PHE A 114 -4.80 10.17 -24.96
C PHE A 114 -5.81 9.88 -26.09
N HIS A 115 -5.61 8.80 -26.85
CA HIS A 115 -6.36 8.52 -28.07
C HIS A 115 -7.63 7.68 -27.90
N ASP A 116 -7.68 6.80 -26.88
CA ASP A 116 -8.82 5.91 -26.63
C ASP A 116 -9.61 6.35 -25.39
N SER A 117 -8.94 6.61 -24.27
CA SER A 117 -9.60 6.95 -22.98
C SER A 117 -10.10 8.39 -22.89
N LEU A 118 -9.27 9.35 -23.31
CA LEU A 118 -9.53 10.79 -23.09
C LEU A 118 -9.94 11.55 -24.36
N LEU A 119 -9.75 10.95 -25.54
CA LEU A 119 -10.11 11.50 -26.86
C LEU A 119 -9.60 12.95 -27.06
N THR A 120 -8.36 13.23 -26.67
CA THR A 120 -7.77 14.58 -26.70
C THR A 120 -6.37 14.57 -27.29
N ASP A 121 -6.00 15.65 -28.00
CA ASP A 121 -4.63 15.89 -28.42
C ASP A 121 -3.73 16.10 -27.18
N PRO A 122 -2.66 15.30 -26.99
CA PRO A 122 -1.69 15.52 -25.91
C PRO A 122 -0.99 16.88 -26.00
N LYS A 123 -0.78 17.44 -27.20
CA LYS A 123 -0.06 18.71 -27.40
C LYS A 123 -0.82 19.90 -26.84
N ALA A 124 -2.14 19.80 -26.73
CA ALA A 124 -2.99 20.84 -26.14
C ALA A 124 -3.12 20.73 -24.61
N ARG A 125 -2.54 19.71 -23.96
CA ARG A 125 -2.89 19.32 -22.58
C ARG A 125 -1.69 19.23 -21.65
N LYS A 126 -1.70 20.05 -20.59
CA LYS A 126 -0.79 19.89 -19.44
C LYS A 126 -1.15 18.63 -18.66
N VAL A 127 -0.13 17.90 -18.19
CA VAL A 127 -0.29 16.63 -17.46
C VAL A 127 0.08 16.82 -15.98
N ILE A 128 -0.71 16.23 -15.08
CA ILE A 128 -0.32 15.97 -13.69
C ILE A 128 -0.10 14.46 -13.55
N LEU A 129 1.13 14.09 -13.20
CA LEU A 129 1.49 12.73 -12.82
C LEU A 129 1.33 12.58 -11.30
N VAL A 130 0.36 11.76 -10.88
CA VAL A 130 0.15 11.36 -9.49
C VAL A 130 1.13 10.25 -9.17
N GLU A 131 2.32 10.60 -8.69
CA GLU A 131 3.42 9.67 -8.53
C GLU A 131 3.41 8.98 -7.15
N HIS A 132 3.80 7.72 -7.12
CA HIS A 132 4.14 7.05 -5.87
C HIS A 132 5.52 7.55 -5.40
N PRO A 133 5.75 7.83 -4.09
CA PRO A 133 7.04 8.29 -3.57
C PRO A 133 8.24 7.40 -3.91
N LEU A 134 7.99 6.10 -4.11
CA LEU A 134 8.98 5.07 -4.43
C LEU A 134 8.88 4.58 -5.89
N LEU A 135 8.22 5.35 -6.78
CA LEU A 135 8.24 5.07 -8.22
C LEU A 135 9.70 5.03 -8.71
N PRO A 136 10.20 3.92 -9.27
CA PRO A 136 11.59 3.82 -9.68
C PRO A 136 11.96 4.88 -10.72
N LEU A 137 13.07 5.58 -10.50
CA LEU A 137 13.45 6.75 -11.29
C LEU A 137 13.52 6.46 -12.79
N TYR A 138 14.09 5.31 -13.19
CA TYR A 138 14.17 4.93 -14.60
C TYR A 138 12.80 4.78 -15.28
N ILE A 139 11.74 4.42 -14.54
CA ILE A 139 10.37 4.36 -15.06
C ILE A 139 9.81 5.78 -15.20
N LYS A 140 10.08 6.64 -14.21
CA LYS A 140 9.72 8.06 -14.22
C LYS A 140 10.38 8.80 -15.39
N ASP A 141 11.65 8.53 -15.66
CA ASP A 141 12.42 9.06 -16.78
C ASP A 141 11.78 8.65 -18.13
N VAL A 142 11.47 7.36 -18.31
CA VAL A 142 10.83 6.85 -19.53
C VAL A 142 9.42 7.44 -19.71
N ILE A 143 8.62 7.56 -18.65
CA ILE A 143 7.30 8.23 -18.71
C ILE A 143 7.44 9.70 -19.14
N ALA A 144 8.38 10.44 -18.56
CA ALA A 144 8.64 11.83 -18.93
C ALA A 144 9.12 11.95 -20.38
N GLN A 145 10.01 11.05 -20.81
CA GLN A 145 10.52 10.98 -22.18
C GLN A 145 9.39 10.75 -23.19
N ILE A 146 8.52 9.77 -22.97
CA ILE A 146 7.40 9.49 -23.88
C ILE A 146 6.42 10.67 -23.92
N LEU A 147 6.12 11.29 -22.76
CA LEU A 147 5.22 12.43 -22.68
C LEU A 147 5.79 13.66 -23.42
N PHE A 148 7.07 13.96 -23.25
CA PHE A 148 7.71 15.11 -23.89
C PHE A 148 8.14 14.84 -25.34
N ASP A 149 8.90 13.80 -25.61
CA ASP A 149 9.51 13.58 -26.93
C ASP A 149 8.47 13.02 -27.93
N ASN A 150 7.70 11.99 -27.54
CA ASN A 150 6.77 11.28 -28.44
C ASN A 150 5.38 11.96 -28.51
N LEU A 151 4.78 12.26 -27.35
CA LEU A 151 3.41 12.81 -27.25
C LEU A 151 3.36 14.34 -27.26
N GLN A 152 4.51 14.99 -27.14
CA GLN A 152 4.66 16.44 -27.29
C GLN A 152 3.81 17.29 -26.31
N VAL A 153 3.58 16.83 -25.07
CA VAL A 153 2.82 17.60 -24.06
C VAL A 153 3.53 18.91 -23.67
N PRO A 154 2.82 20.01 -23.32
CA PRO A 154 3.46 21.28 -22.97
C PRO A 154 4.21 21.26 -21.63
N SER A 155 3.73 20.51 -20.65
CA SER A 155 4.32 20.45 -19.31
C SER A 155 3.83 19.25 -18.50
N ILE A 156 4.67 18.73 -17.63
CA ILE A 156 4.36 17.68 -16.65
C ILE A 156 4.53 18.26 -15.25
N SER A 157 3.52 18.10 -14.39
CA SER A 157 3.64 18.37 -12.95
C SER A 157 3.68 17.06 -12.17
N PHE A 158 4.66 16.92 -11.28
CA PHE A 158 4.83 15.74 -10.44
C PHE A 158 4.23 16.00 -9.05
N ALA A 159 3.37 15.10 -8.57
CA ALA A 159 2.69 15.25 -7.28
C ALA A 159 2.50 13.92 -6.54
N SER A 160 2.95 13.87 -5.27
CA SER A 160 2.89 12.68 -4.42
C SER A 160 1.45 12.16 -4.20
N SER A 161 1.22 10.87 -4.49
CA SER A 161 -0.05 10.16 -4.33
C SER A 161 -0.63 10.28 -2.91
N HIS A 162 0.23 10.23 -1.90
CA HIS A 162 -0.13 10.28 -0.49
C HIS A 162 -0.59 11.69 -0.08
N LEU A 163 0.12 12.74 -0.54
CA LEU A 163 -0.27 14.12 -0.28
C LEU A 163 -1.60 14.45 -0.95
N LEU A 164 -1.75 14.07 -2.23
CA LEU A 164 -3.00 14.26 -2.96
C LEU A 164 -4.16 13.52 -2.30
N SER A 165 -3.94 12.27 -1.83
CA SER A 165 -4.92 11.52 -1.05
C SER A 165 -5.36 12.26 0.21
N LEU A 166 -4.42 12.78 1.00
CA LEU A 166 -4.74 13.52 2.23
C LEU A 166 -5.49 14.84 1.96
N LEU A 167 -5.18 15.49 0.85
CA LEU A 167 -5.89 16.69 0.39
C LEU A 167 -7.35 16.42 0.03
N THR A 168 -7.70 15.24 -0.54
CA THR A 168 -9.10 14.90 -0.85
C THR A 168 -10.02 14.88 0.37
N VAL A 169 -9.48 14.50 1.53
CA VAL A 169 -10.23 14.44 2.80
C VAL A 169 -10.19 15.77 3.56
N GLY A 170 -9.73 16.85 2.93
CA GLY A 170 -9.65 18.18 3.53
C GLY A 170 -8.65 18.28 4.68
N ARG A 171 -7.55 17.52 4.60
CA ARG A 171 -6.48 17.52 5.60
C ARG A 171 -5.13 17.88 4.97
N ILE A 172 -4.29 18.54 5.75
CA ILE A 172 -2.89 18.87 5.40
C ILE A 172 -1.89 18.27 6.39
N THR A 173 -2.35 17.46 7.33
CA THR A 173 -1.52 16.79 8.33
C THR A 173 -2.18 15.49 8.74
N GLY A 174 -1.41 14.40 8.75
CA GLY A 174 -1.90 13.04 8.95
C GLY A 174 -0.88 12.01 8.50
N LEU A 175 -1.15 10.74 8.81
CA LEU A 175 -0.35 9.61 8.34
C LEU A 175 -1.14 8.89 7.25
N VAL A 176 -0.57 8.75 6.05
CA VAL A 176 -1.22 8.05 4.94
C VAL A 176 -0.58 6.68 4.79
N ILE A 177 -1.40 5.62 4.76
CA ILE A 177 -0.99 4.26 4.44
C ILE A 177 -1.61 3.85 3.10
N ASP A 178 -0.79 3.74 2.06
CA ASP A 178 -1.18 3.31 0.72
C ASP A 178 -0.90 1.82 0.55
N CYS A 179 -1.94 0.98 0.54
CA CYS A 179 -1.84 -0.46 0.33
C CYS A 179 -1.97 -0.78 -1.17
N GLY A 180 -0.85 -0.64 -1.89
CA GLY A 180 -0.76 -0.77 -3.33
C GLY A 180 -0.77 -2.22 -3.84
N HIS A 181 -0.25 -2.40 -5.07
CA HIS A 181 -0.07 -3.73 -5.66
C HIS A 181 1.27 -4.35 -5.25
N LEU A 182 2.39 -3.65 -5.45
CA LEU A 182 3.73 -4.20 -5.15
C LEU A 182 4.13 -4.04 -3.68
N GLU A 183 3.76 -2.92 -3.06
CA GLU A 183 4.17 -2.56 -1.70
C GLU A 183 3.04 -1.81 -0.96
N SER A 184 3.15 -1.78 0.37
CA SER A 184 2.30 -0.99 1.26
C SER A 184 3.16 0.08 1.97
N VAL A 185 2.84 1.36 1.79
CA VAL A 185 3.70 2.48 2.24
C VAL A 185 3.00 3.37 3.26
N ALA A 186 3.64 3.59 4.41
CA ALA A 186 3.26 4.57 5.41
C ALA A 186 4.11 5.84 5.27
N LEU A 187 3.49 6.97 4.89
CA LEU A 187 4.12 8.29 4.78
C LEU A 187 3.43 9.30 5.70
N PRO A 188 4.12 9.83 6.73
CA PRO A 188 3.61 10.92 7.53
C PRO A 188 3.70 12.24 6.75
N ILE A 189 2.69 13.09 6.92
CA ILE A 189 2.58 14.39 6.25
C ILE A 189 2.29 15.43 7.33
N PHE A 190 3.04 16.53 7.32
CA PHE A 190 2.88 17.64 8.26
C PHE A 190 2.88 18.97 7.50
N ALA A 191 1.88 19.82 7.75
CA ALA A 191 1.68 21.10 7.06
C ALA A 191 1.83 21.03 5.52
N ALA A 192 1.18 20.03 4.90
CA ALA A 192 1.25 19.68 3.47
C ALA A 192 2.65 19.29 2.94
N ARG A 193 3.62 19.03 3.82
CA ARG A 193 4.95 18.53 3.48
C ARG A 193 5.06 17.04 3.83
N PRO A 194 5.30 16.14 2.87
CA PRO A 194 5.58 14.74 3.17
C PRO A 194 6.93 14.58 3.87
N MET A 195 6.96 13.71 4.87
CA MET A 195 8.12 13.45 5.72
C MET A 195 8.85 12.18 5.24
N PHE A 196 9.46 12.26 4.05
CA PHE A 196 10.10 11.11 3.40
C PHE A 196 11.14 10.36 4.26
N PRO A 197 11.97 11.00 5.12
CA PRO A 197 12.87 10.27 6.03
C PRO A 197 12.16 9.39 7.08
N GLN A 198 10.88 9.64 7.33
CA GLN A 198 10.01 8.89 8.24
C GLN A 198 9.09 7.89 7.50
N LEU A 199 9.24 7.75 6.18
CA LEU A 199 8.55 6.73 5.39
C LEU A 199 8.92 5.32 5.88
N ARG A 200 7.93 4.42 5.85
CA ARG A 200 8.11 2.97 5.98
C ARG A 200 7.38 2.26 4.85
N THR A 201 7.93 1.16 4.37
CA THR A 201 7.33 0.30 3.33
C THR A 201 7.42 -1.16 3.78
N THR A 202 6.53 -1.99 3.26
CA THR A 202 6.54 -3.45 3.36
C THR A 202 6.05 -4.06 2.04
N PRO A 203 6.65 -5.18 1.54
CA PRO A 203 6.17 -5.87 0.33
C PRO A 203 4.84 -6.62 0.56
N LEU A 204 4.29 -6.60 1.79
CA LEU A 204 2.99 -7.18 2.14
C LEU A 204 1.85 -6.33 1.54
N ALA A 205 1.57 -6.61 0.27
CA ALA A 205 0.66 -5.86 -0.59
C ALA A 205 -0.13 -6.78 -1.55
N GLY A 206 -0.82 -6.18 -2.53
CA GLY A 206 -1.75 -6.89 -3.40
C GLY A 206 -1.14 -8.01 -4.27
N ALA A 207 0.16 -7.96 -4.56
CA ALA A 207 0.91 -8.99 -5.29
C ALA A 207 1.20 -10.19 -4.38
N ARG A 208 1.72 -9.95 -3.17
CA ARG A 208 1.93 -10.98 -2.14
C ARG A 208 0.64 -11.72 -1.82
N LEU A 209 -0.47 -11.00 -1.66
CA LEU A 209 -1.81 -11.58 -1.50
C LEU A 209 -2.23 -12.43 -2.71
N SER A 210 -2.05 -11.95 -3.94
CA SER A 210 -2.38 -12.72 -5.15
C SER A 210 -1.56 -14.01 -5.26
N SER A 211 -0.26 -13.99 -4.93
CA SER A 211 0.61 -15.18 -4.90
C SER A 211 0.21 -16.17 -3.79
N HIS A 212 -0.08 -15.66 -2.59
CA HIS A 212 -0.55 -16.49 -1.47
C HIS A 212 -1.91 -17.14 -1.79
N LEU A 213 -2.87 -16.38 -2.31
CA LEU A 213 -4.18 -16.87 -2.75
C LEU A 213 -4.04 -17.96 -3.83
N ARG A 214 -3.17 -17.78 -4.82
CA ARG A 214 -2.84 -18.79 -5.84
C ARG A 214 -2.33 -20.08 -5.20
N ALA A 215 -1.38 -19.99 -4.26
CA ALA A 215 -0.84 -21.16 -3.56
C ALA A 215 -1.92 -21.91 -2.75
N LEU A 216 -2.75 -21.19 -1.99
CA LEU A 216 -3.86 -21.80 -1.24
C LEU A 216 -4.85 -22.53 -2.15
N ILE A 217 -5.19 -21.96 -3.31
CA ILE A 217 -6.14 -22.59 -4.26
C ILE A 217 -5.52 -23.84 -4.91
N LEU A 218 -4.21 -23.84 -5.22
CA LEU A 218 -3.53 -25.04 -5.76
C LEU A 218 -3.45 -26.19 -4.74
N LEU A 219 -3.26 -25.86 -3.46
CA LEU A 219 -3.15 -26.85 -2.37
C LEU A 219 -4.51 -27.40 -1.93
N PHE A 220 -5.51 -26.54 -1.79
CA PHE A 220 -6.77 -26.86 -1.09
C PHE A 220 -8.05 -26.62 -1.92
N GLY A 221 -7.95 -25.97 -3.08
CA GLY A 221 -9.05 -25.82 -4.01
C GLY A 221 -9.41 -27.13 -4.71
N THR A 222 -10.61 -27.19 -5.30
CA THR A 222 -11.05 -28.33 -6.10
C THR A 222 -11.48 -27.85 -7.48
N TYR A 223 -11.06 -28.56 -8.53
CA TYR A 223 -11.47 -28.28 -9.90
C TYR A 223 -12.34 -29.41 -10.44
N LEU A 224 -13.38 -29.04 -11.17
CA LEU A 224 -14.29 -29.93 -11.88
C LEU A 224 -14.11 -29.66 -13.38
N PRO A 225 -13.53 -30.59 -14.16
CA PRO A 225 -13.39 -30.43 -15.60
C PRO A 225 -14.77 -30.36 -16.28
N PRO A 226 -14.85 -29.70 -17.45
CA PRO A 226 -16.08 -29.68 -18.24
C PRO A 226 -16.49 -31.11 -18.61
N PRO A 227 -17.80 -31.43 -18.62
CA PRO A 227 -18.25 -32.75 -19.03
C PRO A 227 -17.94 -32.97 -20.53
N THR A 228 -17.34 -34.13 -20.83
CA THR A 228 -16.95 -34.53 -22.20
C THR A 228 -18.16 -34.79 -23.10
N THR A 229 -19.30 -35.17 -22.51
CA THR A 229 -20.59 -35.30 -23.20
C THR A 229 -21.72 -34.85 -22.27
N LEU A 230 -22.86 -34.44 -22.85
CA LEU A 230 -24.06 -34.08 -22.07
C LEU A 230 -24.55 -35.25 -21.20
N SER A 231 -24.46 -36.49 -21.69
CA SER A 231 -24.82 -37.70 -20.93
C SER A 231 -23.91 -37.94 -19.72
N ALA A 232 -22.60 -37.64 -19.84
CA ALA A 232 -21.66 -37.76 -18.73
C ALA A 232 -21.92 -36.73 -17.61
N ALA A 233 -22.53 -35.57 -17.94
CA ALA A 233 -22.89 -34.56 -16.95
C ALA A 233 -23.99 -35.01 -15.97
N GLY A 234 -24.93 -35.84 -16.43
CA GLY A 234 -26.03 -36.37 -15.62
C GLY A 234 -25.71 -37.67 -14.87
N ASN A 235 -24.86 -38.52 -15.45
CA ASN A 235 -24.65 -39.89 -14.93
C ASN A 235 -23.45 -40.02 -13.97
N ILE A 236 -22.52 -39.06 -13.94
CA ILE A 236 -21.30 -39.13 -13.12
C ILE A 236 -21.32 -38.05 -12.03
N PRO A 237 -21.39 -38.43 -10.73
CA PRO A 237 -21.37 -37.49 -9.61
C PRO A 237 -20.21 -36.49 -9.69
N ALA A 238 -20.45 -35.25 -9.25
CA ALA A 238 -19.40 -34.22 -9.25
C ALA A 238 -18.19 -34.62 -8.39
N SER A 239 -18.40 -35.35 -7.29
CA SER A 239 -17.35 -35.84 -6.38
C SER A 239 -16.37 -36.80 -7.05
N SER A 240 -16.80 -37.65 -7.99
CA SER A 240 -15.90 -38.55 -8.72
C SER A 240 -15.23 -37.91 -9.93
N ARG A 241 -15.62 -36.68 -10.29
CA ARG A 241 -14.95 -35.85 -11.32
C ARG A 241 -14.02 -34.78 -10.72
N ALA A 242 -13.97 -34.66 -9.40
CA ALA A 242 -13.13 -33.69 -8.70
C ALA A 242 -11.65 -34.02 -8.87
N THR A 243 -10.86 -33.04 -9.30
CA THR A 243 -9.40 -33.11 -9.37
C THR A 243 -8.76 -31.95 -8.62
N ARG A 244 -7.43 -32.02 -8.41
CA ARG A 244 -6.66 -30.84 -8.03
C ARG A 244 -6.77 -29.75 -9.11
N VAL A 245 -6.57 -28.49 -8.71
CA VAL A 245 -6.66 -27.33 -9.60
C VAL A 245 -5.43 -27.27 -10.52
N PRO A 246 -5.59 -27.27 -11.86
CA PRO A 246 -4.47 -27.08 -12.78
C PRO A 246 -3.91 -25.65 -12.70
N GLN A 247 -2.59 -25.48 -12.77
CA GLN A 247 -1.95 -24.16 -12.68
C GLN A 247 -2.38 -23.22 -13.83
N GLU A 248 -2.60 -23.75 -15.03
CA GLU A 248 -3.09 -23.04 -16.22
C GLU A 248 -4.44 -22.34 -15.99
N VAL A 249 -5.30 -22.89 -15.12
CA VAL A 249 -6.63 -22.34 -14.81
C VAL A 249 -6.53 -21.06 -13.98
N LEU A 250 -5.47 -20.91 -13.19
CA LEU A 250 -5.25 -19.78 -12.30
C LEU A 250 -4.47 -18.66 -13.01
N THR A 251 -5.06 -18.06 -14.04
CA THR A 251 -4.50 -16.86 -14.66
C THR A 251 -4.53 -15.67 -13.69
N ASP A 252 -3.72 -14.63 -13.95
CA ASP A 252 -3.74 -13.40 -13.15
C ASP A 252 -5.11 -12.71 -13.13
N THR A 253 -5.89 -12.87 -14.20
CA THR A 253 -7.29 -12.40 -14.28
C THR A 253 -8.22 -13.20 -13.39
N VAL A 254 -8.11 -14.53 -13.35
CA VAL A 254 -8.91 -15.39 -12.46
C VAL A 254 -8.55 -15.13 -11.00
N ILE A 255 -7.27 -15.02 -10.66
CA ILE A 255 -6.83 -14.69 -9.30
C ILE A 255 -7.35 -13.30 -8.87
N GLU A 256 -7.35 -12.31 -9.77
CA GLU A 256 -7.91 -10.98 -9.46
C GLU A 256 -9.43 -11.02 -9.30
N GLU A 257 -10.14 -11.80 -10.11
CA GLU A 257 -11.57 -12.01 -9.99
C GLU A 257 -11.94 -12.67 -8.65
N ILE A 258 -11.18 -13.68 -8.21
CA ILE A 258 -11.37 -14.30 -6.89
C ILE A 258 -11.13 -13.26 -5.78
N LYS A 259 -10.01 -12.53 -5.84
CA LYS A 259 -9.63 -11.52 -4.85
C LYS A 259 -10.65 -10.40 -4.73
N THR A 260 -11.27 -9.98 -5.83
CA THR A 260 -12.23 -8.85 -5.87
C THR A 260 -13.68 -9.26 -5.64
N ARG A 261 -14.10 -10.47 -6.02
CA ARG A 261 -15.50 -10.94 -5.89
C ARG A 261 -15.74 -11.87 -4.71
N CYS A 262 -14.74 -12.63 -4.28
CA CYS A 262 -14.91 -13.74 -3.36
C CYS A 262 -14.31 -13.49 -1.98
N CYS A 263 -13.15 -12.82 -1.93
CA CYS A 263 -12.39 -12.60 -0.71
C CYS A 263 -12.90 -11.43 0.14
N PHE A 264 -12.71 -11.56 1.46
CA PHE A 264 -12.96 -10.54 2.47
C PHE A 264 -12.03 -10.79 3.66
N VAL A 265 -11.90 -9.81 4.56
CA VAL A 265 -11.01 -9.89 5.72
C VAL A 265 -11.81 -10.30 6.95
N GLY A 266 -11.47 -11.46 7.53
CA GLY A 266 -12.02 -11.94 8.80
C GLY A 266 -11.51 -11.17 10.02
N GLU A 267 -12.14 -11.39 11.17
CA GLU A 267 -11.68 -10.85 12.47
C GLU A 267 -10.32 -11.45 12.88
N ALA A 268 -9.60 -10.74 13.74
CA ALA A 268 -8.31 -11.19 14.26
C ALA A 268 -8.45 -12.51 15.04
N LEU A 269 -7.59 -13.48 14.73
CA LEU A 269 -7.51 -14.72 15.49
C LEU A 269 -7.01 -14.41 16.91
N GLY A 270 -7.74 -14.88 17.92
CA GLY A 270 -7.37 -14.66 19.31
C GLY A 270 -6.25 -15.62 19.74
N MET A 271 -5.30 -15.13 20.55
CA MET A 271 -4.21 -15.93 21.17
C MET A 271 -4.71 -17.22 21.87
N ALA A 272 -5.99 -17.26 22.26
CA ALA A 272 -6.63 -18.42 22.88
C ALA A 272 -6.87 -19.60 21.93
N ASP A 273 -6.99 -19.38 20.62
CA ASP A 273 -7.20 -20.46 19.64
C ASP A 273 -5.90 -21.09 19.14
N GLU A 274 -4.77 -20.38 19.19
CA GLU A 274 -3.42 -20.97 19.02
C GLU A 274 -3.16 -22.02 20.10
N HIS A 275 -3.44 -21.67 21.37
CA HIS A 275 -3.23 -22.55 22.52
C HIS A 275 -4.21 -23.73 22.58
N ARG A 276 -5.30 -23.70 21.80
CA ARG A 276 -6.20 -24.85 21.59
C ARG A 276 -5.76 -25.78 20.44
N GLY A 277 -4.70 -25.44 19.72
CA GLY A 277 -4.02 -26.32 18.76
C GLY A 277 -3.04 -27.29 19.43
N ALA A 278 -2.48 -26.92 20.58
CA ALA A 278 -1.57 -27.75 21.35
C ALA A 278 -2.33 -28.66 22.34
N THR A 279 -2.83 -29.81 21.87
CA THR A 279 -3.07 -30.93 22.79
C THR A 279 -1.74 -31.32 23.42
N PRO A 280 -1.62 -31.42 24.76
CA PRO A 280 -0.40 -31.88 25.38
C PRO A 280 -0.16 -33.34 24.96
N ILE A 281 0.92 -33.57 24.20
CA ILE A 281 1.45 -34.92 24.00
C ILE A 281 2.07 -35.31 25.34
N GLY A 282 1.29 -36.01 26.15
CA GLY A 282 1.78 -36.62 27.38
C GLY A 282 2.78 -37.71 27.06
N ASP A 283 3.86 -37.73 27.84
CA ASP A 283 4.70 -38.89 28.15
C ASP A 283 5.20 -39.73 26.97
N LEU A 284 6.19 -39.19 26.25
CA LEU A 284 7.29 -40.00 25.73
C LEU A 284 8.62 -39.44 26.26
N GLN A 285 8.95 -39.89 27.47
CA GLN A 285 10.29 -39.79 28.03
C GLN A 285 11.18 -40.84 27.34
N SER A 286 12.15 -40.38 26.55
CA SER A 286 13.25 -41.21 26.07
C SER A 286 14.53 -40.37 26.05
N ASP A 287 15.48 -40.74 26.90
CA ASP A 287 16.73 -40.02 27.11
C ASP A 287 17.56 -39.95 25.82
N ILE A 288 18.11 -38.76 25.55
CA ILE A 288 19.21 -38.58 24.61
C ILE A 288 20.28 -37.77 25.34
N ASP A 289 21.31 -38.48 25.82
CA ASP A 289 22.50 -37.87 26.41
C ASP A 289 23.19 -36.95 25.39
N ILE A 290 23.39 -35.69 25.78
CA ILE A 290 24.23 -34.74 25.06
C ILE A 290 25.56 -34.65 25.82
N PRO A 291 26.70 -35.05 25.22
CA PRO A 291 28.00 -34.91 25.89
C PRO A 291 28.37 -33.42 26.00
N PRO A 292 29.04 -33.00 27.09
CA PRO A 292 29.34 -31.59 27.32
C PRO A 292 30.39 -31.08 26.33
N SER A 293 30.11 -29.93 25.71
CA SER A 293 31.08 -29.22 24.88
C SER A 293 32.10 -28.50 25.77
N GLU A 294 33.38 -28.81 25.61
CA GLU A 294 34.45 -28.02 26.23
C GLU A 294 34.59 -26.64 25.58
N THR A 295 35.05 -25.69 26.39
CA THR A 295 35.25 -24.29 26.03
C THR A 295 36.58 -24.07 25.30
N THR A 296 36.54 -23.34 24.18
CA THR A 296 37.69 -22.53 23.76
C THR A 296 37.23 -21.24 23.08
N GLU A 297 37.77 -20.12 23.53
CA GLU A 297 37.63 -18.81 22.89
C GLU A 297 38.57 -18.74 21.66
N SER A 298 38.23 -17.95 20.63
CA SER A 298 38.97 -16.72 20.26
C SER A 298 38.87 -16.34 18.77
N ASP A 299 38.69 -15.02 18.59
CA ASP A 299 39.25 -14.12 17.58
C ASP A 299 38.99 -14.17 16.06
N PHE A 300 38.92 -12.93 15.55
CA PHE A 300 38.86 -12.50 14.17
C PHE A 300 40.15 -12.83 13.39
N SER A 301 40.01 -13.11 12.10
CA SER A 301 40.91 -12.52 11.08
C SER A 301 40.28 -12.53 9.69
N PHE A 302 40.82 -11.65 8.82
CA PHE A 302 40.32 -11.34 7.48
C PHE A 302 41.45 -11.61 6.48
N THR A 303 41.24 -12.48 5.48
CA THR A 303 42.09 -12.56 4.29
C THR A 303 41.29 -12.98 3.05
N SER A 304 41.61 -12.32 1.93
CA SER A 304 41.14 -12.59 0.58
C SER A 304 41.90 -13.74 -0.10
N GLY A 305 41.24 -14.46 -1.00
CA GLY A 305 41.88 -15.42 -1.92
C GLY A 305 40.94 -15.85 -3.05
N GLU A 306 41.34 -15.63 -4.29
CA GLU A 306 40.56 -15.92 -5.50
C GLU A 306 40.58 -17.41 -5.86
N GLY A 307 39.52 -17.90 -6.53
CA GLY A 307 39.45 -19.26 -7.05
C GLY A 307 38.22 -19.46 -7.92
N ALA A 308 38.39 -19.33 -9.24
CA ALA A 308 37.28 -19.43 -10.19
C ALA A 308 36.94 -20.90 -10.55
N SER A 309 35.65 -21.24 -10.54
CA SER A 309 35.11 -22.35 -11.33
C SER A 309 33.67 -22.05 -11.76
N SER A 310 33.39 -22.31 -13.04
CA SER A 310 32.12 -22.07 -13.70
C SER A 310 31.21 -23.30 -13.62
N GLN A 311 29.93 -23.10 -13.28
CA GLN A 311 28.82 -23.89 -13.84
C GLN A 311 27.43 -23.30 -13.52
N VAL A 312 26.82 -22.73 -14.57
CA VAL A 312 25.43 -22.95 -15.03
C VAL A 312 24.38 -23.38 -13.97
N ASP A 313 23.58 -22.42 -13.50
CA ASP A 313 22.28 -22.70 -12.88
C ASP A 313 21.23 -23.05 -13.95
N SER A 314 20.35 -24.01 -13.66
CA SER A 314 19.24 -24.39 -14.55
C SER A 314 17.93 -24.61 -13.81
N ASP A 315 16.84 -24.32 -14.52
CA ASP A 315 15.47 -24.22 -14.07
C ASP A 315 14.91 -25.38 -13.21
N PHE A 316 13.91 -25.01 -12.43
CA PHE A 316 12.93 -25.89 -11.79
C PHE A 316 12.26 -26.82 -12.83
N SER A 317 12.75 -28.05 -12.93
CA SER A 317 12.19 -29.10 -13.80
C SER A 317 11.74 -30.31 -12.99
N VAL A 318 10.43 -30.52 -12.89
CA VAL A 318 9.84 -31.70 -12.26
C VAL A 318 9.74 -32.82 -13.30
N VAL A 319 10.74 -33.70 -13.33
CA VAL A 319 10.69 -34.98 -14.05
C VAL A 319 11.03 -36.12 -13.10
N SER A 320 10.05 -36.97 -12.82
CA SER A 320 10.21 -38.10 -11.90
C SER A 320 10.85 -39.32 -12.57
N THR A 321 12.00 -39.80 -12.08
CA THR A 321 12.39 -41.23 -12.12
C THR A 321 13.20 -41.60 -10.86
N PRO A 322 13.18 -42.88 -10.40
CA PRO A 322 13.46 -43.17 -9.00
C PRO A 322 14.87 -43.73 -8.72
N ARG A 323 15.61 -43.15 -7.76
CA ARG A 323 16.75 -43.85 -7.11
C ARG A 323 17.16 -43.28 -5.74
N ALA A 324 16.75 -43.98 -4.67
CA ALA A 324 17.31 -44.02 -3.30
C ALA A 324 17.44 -42.69 -2.48
N PRO A 325 17.34 -42.74 -1.13
CA PRO A 325 17.05 -41.54 -0.34
C PRO A 325 18.28 -40.79 0.18
N ILE A 326 18.21 -39.46 0.14
CA ILE A 326 18.95 -38.53 1.00
C ILE A 326 17.90 -37.68 1.72
N SER A 327 18.13 -37.33 2.99
CA SER A 327 17.11 -36.83 3.93
C SER A 327 16.47 -35.49 3.52
N ASP A 328 15.14 -35.48 3.46
CA ASP A 328 14.30 -34.41 2.91
C ASP A 328 13.40 -33.79 4.00
N ASP A 329 14.00 -33.32 5.09
CA ASP A 329 13.25 -32.87 6.28
C ASP A 329 12.75 -31.41 6.19
N ARG A 330 13.37 -30.57 5.33
CA ARG A 330 12.97 -29.15 5.21
C ARG A 330 11.70 -28.95 4.37
N ALA A 331 11.54 -29.67 3.26
CA ALA A 331 10.34 -29.56 2.42
C ALA A 331 9.08 -30.06 3.16
N ARG A 332 9.21 -31.19 3.87
CA ARG A 332 8.13 -31.79 4.67
C ARG A 332 7.64 -30.90 5.81
N SER A 333 8.51 -30.08 6.40
CA SER A 333 8.12 -29.16 7.48
C SER A 333 7.15 -28.07 6.98
N GLY A 334 7.37 -27.54 5.78
CA GLY A 334 6.51 -26.48 5.19
C GLY A 334 5.11 -26.98 4.82
N GLU A 335 5.02 -28.17 4.23
CA GLU A 335 3.72 -28.78 3.90
C GLU A 335 2.90 -29.11 5.17
N ASN A 336 3.57 -29.62 6.21
CA ASN A 336 2.93 -29.86 7.51
C ASN A 336 2.41 -28.57 8.15
N TYR A 337 3.17 -27.47 8.11
CA TYR A 337 2.75 -26.17 8.65
C TYR A 337 1.51 -25.62 7.93
N LEU A 338 1.51 -25.63 6.59
CA LEU A 338 0.35 -25.18 5.80
C LEU A 338 -0.87 -26.08 6.02
N GLY A 339 -0.69 -27.38 6.22
CA GLY A 339 -1.76 -28.31 6.59
C GLY A 339 -2.38 -28.00 7.95
N VAL A 340 -1.55 -27.69 8.95
CA VAL A 340 -2.00 -27.28 10.30
C VAL A 340 -2.73 -25.93 10.27
N LEU A 341 -2.20 -24.94 9.56
CA LEU A 341 -2.89 -23.65 9.36
C LEU A 341 -4.24 -23.84 8.66
N ALA A 342 -4.30 -24.63 7.58
CA ALA A 342 -5.56 -24.91 6.89
C ALA A 342 -6.58 -25.61 7.80
N ALA A 343 -6.15 -26.52 8.68
CA ALA A 343 -7.02 -27.14 9.68
C ALA A 343 -7.53 -26.13 10.74
N MET A 344 -6.67 -25.21 11.20
CA MET A 344 -7.05 -24.13 12.12
C MET A 344 -8.05 -23.16 11.46
N TYR A 345 -7.75 -22.68 10.24
CA TYR A 345 -8.56 -21.72 9.50
C TYR A 345 -9.90 -22.30 9.07
N LYS A 346 -9.95 -23.59 8.69
CA LYS A 346 -11.21 -24.28 8.39
C LYS A 346 -12.11 -24.48 9.61
N ARG A 347 -11.55 -24.50 10.82
CA ARG A 347 -12.30 -24.60 12.09
C ARG A 347 -12.85 -23.25 12.56
N THR A 348 -12.14 -22.16 12.28
CA THR A 348 -12.48 -20.80 12.74
C THR A 348 -13.26 -19.98 11.72
N SER A 349 -13.14 -20.29 10.43
CA SER A 349 -13.88 -19.60 9.36
C SER A 349 -15.35 -19.95 9.35
N THR A 350 -16.18 -18.93 9.13
CA THR A 350 -17.64 -19.06 8.94
C THR A 350 -18.05 -18.95 7.47
N ALA A 351 -17.10 -18.71 6.57
CA ALA A 351 -17.35 -18.55 5.14
C ALA A 351 -17.76 -19.87 4.48
N THR A 352 -18.74 -19.80 3.58
CA THR A 352 -19.12 -20.93 2.73
C THR A 352 -18.20 -21.06 1.52
N ASP A 353 -18.08 -22.27 0.99
CA ASP A 353 -17.43 -22.50 -0.31
C ASP A 353 -18.16 -21.73 -1.42
N LEU A 354 -17.42 -21.34 -2.46
CA LEU A 354 -17.94 -20.62 -3.63
C LEU A 354 -17.47 -21.31 -4.92
N THR A 355 -18.34 -21.41 -5.91
CA THR A 355 -18.01 -21.97 -7.22
C THR A 355 -17.97 -20.89 -8.30
N MET A 356 -16.99 -20.95 -9.19
CA MET A 356 -16.88 -20.06 -10.35
C MET A 356 -16.58 -20.85 -11.62
N ARG A 357 -17.03 -20.33 -12.77
CA ARG A 357 -16.70 -20.90 -14.07
C ARG A 357 -15.34 -20.38 -14.52
N VAL A 358 -14.54 -21.27 -15.08
CA VAL A 358 -13.17 -20.99 -15.53
C VAL A 358 -12.95 -21.59 -16.91
N VAL A 359 -12.05 -20.98 -17.69
CA VAL A 359 -11.60 -21.57 -18.95
C VAL A 359 -10.77 -22.81 -18.62
N PRO A 360 -11.09 -23.99 -19.18
CA PRO A 360 -10.35 -25.21 -18.89
C PRO A 360 -8.96 -25.20 -19.59
N PRO A 361 -7.99 -26.01 -19.10
CA PRO A 361 -6.71 -26.23 -19.78
C PRO A 361 -6.89 -26.62 -21.25
N VAL A 362 -5.92 -26.32 -22.11
CA VAL A 362 -6.04 -26.56 -23.56
C VAL A 362 -6.34 -28.04 -23.88
N SER A 363 -5.75 -28.96 -23.11
CA SER A 363 -6.01 -30.41 -23.18
C SER A 363 -7.44 -30.84 -22.86
N GLN A 364 -8.24 -29.98 -22.23
CA GLN A 364 -9.61 -30.22 -21.77
C GLN A 364 -10.66 -29.37 -22.50
N GLN A 365 -10.25 -28.50 -23.43
CA GLN A 365 -11.13 -27.62 -24.21
C GLN A 365 -11.96 -28.35 -25.29
N THR A 366 -11.74 -29.66 -25.48
CA THR A 366 -12.55 -30.52 -26.37
C THR A 366 -13.93 -30.88 -25.79
N GLY A 367 -14.16 -30.60 -24.50
CA GLY A 367 -15.44 -30.85 -23.81
C GLY A 367 -16.48 -29.74 -23.99
N THR A 368 -17.65 -29.94 -23.39
CA THR A 368 -18.78 -28.99 -23.50
C THR A 368 -18.65 -27.78 -22.56
N GLY A 369 -17.78 -26.83 -22.92
CA GLY A 369 -17.74 -25.49 -22.33
C GLY A 369 -16.71 -25.28 -21.23
N HIS A 370 -17.15 -24.81 -20.06
CA HIS A 370 -16.27 -24.29 -19.00
C HIS A 370 -16.02 -25.31 -17.89
N GLY A 371 -14.82 -25.28 -17.31
CA GLY A 371 -14.54 -25.93 -16.03
C GLY A 371 -15.21 -25.18 -14.87
N THR A 372 -15.32 -25.82 -13.72
CA THR A 372 -15.79 -25.19 -12.48
C THR A 372 -14.72 -25.28 -11.41
N LEU A 373 -14.28 -24.14 -10.91
CA LEU A 373 -13.38 -24.03 -9.75
C LEU A 373 -14.23 -23.89 -8.49
N VAL A 374 -13.97 -24.73 -7.49
CA VAL A 374 -14.54 -24.68 -6.14
C VAL A 374 -13.49 -24.10 -5.20
N ILE A 375 -13.83 -22.98 -4.56
CA ILE A 375 -12.98 -22.20 -3.68
C ILE A 375 -13.47 -22.40 -2.25
N PRO A 376 -12.69 -23.08 -1.39
CA PRO A 376 -13.02 -23.25 0.02
C PRO A 376 -13.30 -21.92 0.73
N GLY A 377 -14.34 -21.89 1.56
CA GLY A 377 -14.77 -20.70 2.28
C GLY A 377 -13.65 -20.04 3.09
N TRP A 378 -12.90 -20.82 3.84
CA TRP A 378 -11.81 -20.32 4.69
C TRP A 378 -10.70 -19.62 3.92
N ILE A 379 -10.41 -19.98 2.67
CA ILE A 379 -9.42 -19.29 1.82
C ILE A 379 -9.91 -17.87 1.53
N ARG A 380 -11.22 -17.69 1.30
CA ARG A 380 -11.83 -16.39 1.00
C ARG A 380 -11.72 -15.43 2.18
N GLU A 381 -11.80 -15.93 3.40
CA GLU A 381 -11.72 -15.16 4.65
C GLU A 381 -10.28 -14.94 5.14
N ARG A 382 -9.40 -15.94 4.98
CA ARG A 382 -8.07 -15.99 5.60
C ARG A 382 -6.88 -15.76 4.65
N SER A 383 -7.11 -15.68 3.34
CA SER A 383 -6.03 -15.29 2.39
C SER A 383 -5.41 -13.92 2.70
N ALA A 384 -6.15 -13.03 3.37
CA ALA A 384 -5.65 -11.70 3.77
C ALA A 384 -4.76 -11.71 5.03
N GLU A 385 -4.64 -12.81 5.78
CA GLU A 385 -3.84 -12.88 7.02
C GLU A 385 -2.35 -12.58 6.75
N VAL A 386 -1.84 -12.95 5.56
CA VAL A 386 -0.49 -12.65 5.07
C VAL A 386 -0.12 -11.15 5.07
N ILE A 387 -1.11 -10.24 5.20
CA ILE A 387 -0.89 -8.78 5.28
C ILE A 387 -0.72 -8.30 6.75
N PHE A 388 -1.24 -9.08 7.70
CA PHE A 388 -1.36 -8.73 9.12
C PHE A 388 -0.44 -9.54 10.04
N GLU A 389 -0.04 -10.75 9.65
CA GLU A 389 0.80 -11.63 10.48
C GLU A 389 2.26 -11.19 10.54
N GLY A 390 2.76 -10.51 9.51
CA GLY A 390 4.20 -10.35 9.28
C GLY A 390 4.80 -11.62 8.69
N GLY A 391 6.00 -11.52 8.12
CA GLY A 391 6.73 -12.68 7.60
C GLY A 391 7.85 -13.12 8.53
N ASP A 392 8.93 -13.67 7.96
CA ASP A 392 10.19 -13.88 8.66
C ASP A 392 10.78 -12.55 9.18
N VAL A 393 11.88 -12.65 9.94
CA VAL A 393 12.55 -11.62 10.77
C VAL A 393 12.57 -10.17 10.23
N ASP A 394 12.53 -9.95 8.92
CA ASP A 394 12.59 -8.64 8.26
C ASP A 394 11.26 -8.15 7.61
N GLU A 395 10.20 -8.97 7.51
CA GLU A 395 8.91 -8.59 6.90
C GLU A 395 7.88 -8.06 7.93
N SER A 396 7.88 -6.74 8.18
CA SER A 396 6.89 -6.10 9.07
C SER A 396 5.47 -6.10 8.48
N SER A 397 4.46 -6.38 9.31
CA SER A 397 3.03 -6.27 8.94
C SER A 397 2.63 -4.83 8.58
N VAL A 398 1.48 -4.66 7.90
CA VAL A 398 0.95 -3.31 7.58
C VAL A 398 0.61 -2.50 8.86
N ALA A 399 0.21 -3.17 9.94
CA ALA A 399 -0.04 -2.52 11.23
C ALA A 399 1.27 -2.03 11.88
N GLU A 400 2.32 -2.85 11.88
CA GLU A 400 3.64 -2.46 12.38
C GLU A 400 4.29 -1.37 11.52
N THR A 401 4.10 -1.39 10.20
CA THR A 401 4.61 -0.36 9.28
C THR A 401 4.08 1.04 9.65
N ILE A 402 2.83 1.13 10.11
CA ILE A 402 2.22 2.36 10.66
C ILE A 402 2.87 2.75 12.00
N LEU A 403 3.03 1.79 12.92
CA LEU A 403 3.62 2.03 14.24
C LEU A 403 5.09 2.47 14.14
N ASP A 404 5.88 1.82 13.29
CA ASP A 404 7.28 2.17 13.01
C ASP A 404 7.41 3.57 12.40
N SER A 405 6.51 3.97 11.51
CA SER A 405 6.49 5.33 10.96
C SER A 405 6.21 6.37 12.06
N LEU A 406 5.29 6.05 12.99
CA LEU A 406 5.05 6.87 14.18
C LEU A 406 6.24 6.88 15.15
N LEU A 407 6.98 5.79 15.31
CA LEU A 407 8.21 5.76 16.11
C LEU A 407 9.29 6.67 15.52
N LYS A 408 9.48 6.67 14.19
CA LYS A 408 10.42 7.57 13.49
C LYS A 408 9.96 9.04 13.50
N ALA A 409 8.66 9.31 13.66
CA ALA A 409 8.15 10.68 13.75
C ALA A 409 8.57 11.38 15.06
N PRO A 410 8.86 12.71 15.02
CA PRO A 410 9.10 13.51 16.20
C PRO A 410 7.97 13.37 17.23
N VAL A 411 8.33 13.31 18.52
CA VAL A 411 7.41 13.00 19.63
C VAL A 411 6.15 13.86 19.62
N ASP A 412 6.30 15.17 19.39
CA ASP A 412 5.21 16.15 19.35
C ASP A 412 4.18 15.88 18.24
N LEU A 413 4.63 15.27 17.13
CA LEU A 413 3.77 14.97 15.98
C LEU A 413 3.03 13.65 16.12
N ARG A 414 3.55 12.68 16.89
CA ARG A 414 3.00 11.31 17.00
C ARG A 414 1.51 11.29 17.34
N LYS A 415 1.10 12.07 18.34
CA LYS A 415 -0.31 12.21 18.76
C LYS A 415 -1.19 12.78 17.64
N THR A 416 -0.68 13.76 16.89
CA THR A 416 -1.41 14.40 15.79
C THR A 416 -1.58 13.43 14.62
N LEU A 417 -0.50 12.73 14.24
CA LEU A 417 -0.47 11.74 13.17
C LEU A 417 -1.36 10.52 13.48
N ALA A 418 -1.23 9.94 14.68
CA ALA A 418 -2.08 8.82 15.12
C ALA A 418 -3.58 9.18 15.11
N SER A 419 -3.92 10.43 15.43
CA SER A 419 -5.30 10.94 15.39
C SER A 419 -5.85 11.22 13.99
N SER A 420 -5.07 10.99 12.93
CA SER A 420 -5.42 11.37 11.56
C SER A 420 -4.76 10.42 10.55
N ILE A 421 -5.03 9.12 10.69
CA ILE A 421 -4.57 8.07 9.77
C ILE A 421 -5.54 7.98 8.59
N LEU A 422 -5.04 7.95 7.36
CA LEU A 422 -5.83 7.75 6.15
C LEU A 422 -5.36 6.47 5.44
N VAL A 423 -6.29 5.55 5.16
CA VAL A 423 -5.98 4.29 4.44
C VAL A 423 -6.38 4.44 2.97
N VAL A 424 -5.44 4.25 2.05
CA VAL A 424 -5.66 4.32 0.60
C VAL A 424 -5.12 3.07 -0.11
N GLY A 425 -5.18 3.04 -1.44
CA GLY A 425 -4.68 1.94 -2.26
C GLY A 425 -5.75 0.93 -2.68
N GLY A 426 -5.36 -0.02 -3.52
CA GLY A 426 -6.25 -1.05 -4.07
C GLY A 426 -6.54 -2.19 -3.09
N THR A 427 -5.53 -2.62 -2.35
CA THR A 427 -5.64 -3.79 -1.47
C THR A 427 -6.51 -3.49 -0.24
N SER A 428 -6.56 -2.23 0.19
CA SER A 428 -7.44 -1.78 1.28
C SER A 428 -8.92 -1.67 0.92
N MET A 429 -9.30 -1.94 -0.35
CA MET A 429 -10.70 -2.07 -0.78
C MET A 429 -11.34 -3.41 -0.40
N LEU A 430 -10.58 -4.38 0.11
CA LEU A 430 -11.15 -5.64 0.60
C LEU A 430 -12.17 -5.38 1.73
N PRO A 431 -13.37 -5.99 1.69
CA PRO A 431 -14.35 -5.83 2.76
C PRO A 431 -13.76 -6.25 4.11
N GLY A 432 -13.92 -5.42 5.14
CA GLY A 432 -13.36 -5.66 6.48
C GLY A 432 -11.92 -5.18 6.70
N PHE A 433 -11.16 -4.81 5.66
CA PHE A 433 -9.73 -4.47 5.77
C PHE A 433 -9.46 -3.32 6.76
N ILE A 434 -10.17 -2.20 6.65
CA ILE A 434 -9.91 -1.02 7.49
C ILE A 434 -10.27 -1.27 8.97
N PRO A 435 -11.43 -1.87 9.33
CA PRO A 435 -11.72 -2.31 10.69
C PRO A 435 -10.70 -3.32 11.24
N ARG A 436 -10.26 -4.28 10.42
CA ARG A 436 -9.23 -5.26 10.82
C ARG A 436 -7.91 -4.56 11.13
N LEU A 437 -7.41 -3.72 10.21
CA LEU A 437 -6.18 -2.95 10.40
C LEU A 437 -6.21 -2.09 11.68
N HIS A 438 -7.34 -1.48 12.01
CA HIS A 438 -7.50 -0.76 13.27
C HIS A 438 -7.35 -1.68 14.48
N SER A 439 -7.97 -2.86 14.46
CA SER A 439 -7.87 -3.87 15.52
C SER A 439 -6.45 -4.41 15.65
N GLU A 440 -5.73 -4.60 14.54
CA GLU A 440 -4.34 -5.05 14.52
C GLU A 440 -3.37 -4.02 15.12
N ILE A 441 -3.55 -2.73 14.82
CA ILE A 441 -2.79 -1.65 15.46
C ILE A 441 -3.01 -1.67 16.99
N LEU A 442 -4.25 -1.87 17.44
CA LEU A 442 -4.55 -1.96 18.87
C LEU A 442 -3.99 -3.24 19.52
N ARG A 443 -3.99 -4.37 18.81
CA ARG A 443 -3.39 -5.64 19.24
C ARG A 443 -1.88 -5.50 19.42
N ALA A 444 -1.18 -4.89 18.46
CA ALA A 444 0.26 -4.63 18.54
C ALA A 444 0.66 -3.64 19.65
N LEU A 445 -0.26 -2.80 20.12
CA LEU A 445 -0.07 -1.88 21.26
C LEU A 445 -0.45 -2.49 22.62
N ALA A 446 -1.01 -3.70 22.65
CA ALA A 446 -1.40 -4.36 23.88
C ALA A 446 -0.18 -4.56 24.81
N PRO A 447 -0.38 -4.64 26.14
CA PRO A 447 0.69 -5.01 27.06
C PRO A 447 1.18 -6.43 26.73
N LEU A 448 2.50 -6.62 26.67
CA LEU A 448 3.10 -7.95 26.59
C LEU A 448 2.69 -8.77 27.83
N PRO A 449 2.38 -10.07 27.69
CA PRO A 449 2.07 -10.92 28.83
C PRO A 449 3.28 -10.96 29.77
N THR A 450 3.04 -10.76 31.07
CA THR A 450 4.09 -10.76 32.09
C THR A 450 4.84 -12.09 32.08
N SER A 451 6.12 -12.04 31.73
CA SER A 451 7.00 -13.21 31.70
C SER A 451 6.97 -13.96 33.03
N THR A 452 6.53 -15.22 33.00
CA THR A 452 6.50 -16.14 34.15
C THR A 452 7.86 -16.80 34.42
N ARG A 453 8.91 -16.44 33.66
CA ARG A 453 10.28 -16.92 33.91
C ARG A 453 10.71 -16.52 35.32
N GLN A 454 10.92 -17.51 36.18
CA GLN A 454 11.64 -17.31 37.42
C GLN A 454 13.12 -16.98 37.11
N PRO A 455 13.76 -16.07 37.86
CA PRO A 455 15.17 -15.74 37.65
C PRO A 455 16.05 -16.94 38.01
N ILE A 456 16.89 -17.39 37.06
CA ILE A 456 17.80 -18.54 37.23
C ILE A 456 18.85 -18.28 38.34
N ARG A 457 19.09 -17.01 38.69
CA ARG A 457 19.87 -16.60 39.86
C ARG A 457 19.10 -15.53 40.63
N PRO A 458 18.91 -15.64 41.96
CA PRO A 458 18.17 -14.64 42.74
C PRO A 458 18.83 -13.26 42.72
N ASP A 459 20.17 -13.21 42.56
CA ASP A 459 20.97 -11.99 42.68
C ASP A 459 20.99 -11.12 41.41
N LYS A 460 20.36 -11.57 40.31
CA LYS A 460 20.32 -10.83 39.05
C LYS A 460 18.88 -10.71 38.54
N PRO A 461 18.27 -9.50 38.55
CA PRO A 461 16.97 -9.31 37.98
C PRO A 461 17.00 -9.66 36.49
N LEU A 462 15.92 -10.24 35.98
CA LEU A 462 15.73 -10.48 34.55
C LEU A 462 15.83 -9.13 33.81
N PRO A 463 16.51 -9.07 32.65
CA PRO A 463 16.48 -7.87 31.83
C PRO A 463 15.02 -7.55 31.46
N PRO A 464 14.62 -6.26 31.46
CA PRO A 464 13.26 -5.89 31.11
C PRO A 464 12.92 -6.41 29.71
N GLN A 465 11.73 -6.97 29.57
CA GLN A 465 11.25 -7.47 28.28
C GLN A 465 11.23 -6.31 27.28
N TYR A 466 11.90 -6.49 26.15
CA TYR A 466 11.97 -5.46 25.12
C TYR A 466 10.58 -5.23 24.51
N ASP A 467 10.07 -4.00 24.67
CA ASP A 467 8.76 -3.57 24.20
C ASP A 467 8.94 -2.47 23.15
N ARG A 468 8.94 -2.88 21.87
CA ARG A 468 9.16 -2.00 20.71
C ARG A 468 8.20 -0.80 20.71
N TYR A 469 6.95 -0.98 21.15
CA TYR A 469 5.89 0.01 21.02
C TYR A 469 5.48 0.68 22.35
N ALA A 470 6.25 0.48 23.43
CA ALA A 470 6.03 1.11 24.74
C ALA A 470 5.79 2.65 24.65
N ALA A 471 6.56 3.34 23.78
CA ALA A 471 6.45 4.78 23.58
C ALA A 471 5.16 5.24 22.86
N LEU A 472 4.42 4.31 22.22
CA LEU A 472 3.15 4.59 21.54
C LEU A 472 1.92 4.15 22.35
N ARG A 473 2.07 3.26 23.35
CA ARG A 473 0.97 2.81 24.21
C ARG A 473 0.19 3.94 24.92
N PRO A 474 0.80 5.06 25.38
CA PRO A 474 0.04 6.22 25.88
C PRO A 474 -0.88 6.87 24.83
N LEU A 475 -0.65 6.60 23.54
CA LEU A 475 -1.43 7.13 22.42
C LEU A 475 -2.54 6.19 21.96
N THR A 476 -2.75 5.00 22.54
CA THR A 476 -3.76 4.02 22.09
C THR A 476 -5.15 4.64 21.89
N SER A 477 -5.63 5.47 22.81
CA SER A 477 -6.93 6.17 22.69
C SER A 477 -6.96 7.32 21.66
N HIS A 478 -5.82 7.65 21.05
CA HIS A 478 -5.70 8.67 20.01
C HIS A 478 -5.70 8.11 18.60
N PHE A 479 -5.50 6.80 18.40
CA PHE A 479 -5.55 6.20 17.07
C PHE A 479 -6.93 6.39 16.43
N ALA A 480 -6.96 6.96 15.22
CA ALA A 480 -8.18 7.21 14.47
C ALA A 480 -7.92 7.13 12.97
N ILE A 481 -8.61 6.20 12.30
CA ILE A 481 -8.62 6.10 10.84
C ILE A 481 -9.78 6.94 10.28
N LEU A 482 -9.45 7.95 9.46
CA LEU A 482 -10.37 8.95 8.93
C LEU A 482 -11.49 8.34 8.08
N ASN A 483 -11.18 7.29 7.32
CA ASN A 483 -12.10 6.59 6.41
C ASN A 483 -12.51 5.19 6.92
N ASN A 484 -12.44 4.92 8.22
CA ASN A 484 -13.02 3.70 8.79
C ASN A 484 -14.56 3.79 8.77
N PRO A 485 -15.29 2.88 8.08
CA PRO A 485 -16.75 2.88 8.07
C PRO A 485 -17.39 2.49 9.41
N PHE A 486 -16.66 1.77 10.27
CA PHE A 486 -17.15 1.28 11.57
C PHE A 486 -16.16 1.64 12.71
N PRO A 487 -16.08 2.92 13.11
CA PRO A 487 -15.17 3.35 14.16
C PRO A 487 -15.66 2.91 15.55
N GLN A 488 -14.82 2.17 16.28
CA GLN A 488 -15.10 1.72 17.66
C GLN A 488 -14.92 2.88 18.66
N THR A 489 -15.93 3.73 18.80
CA THR A 489 -15.82 5.01 19.54
C THR A 489 -15.69 4.90 21.06
N ALA A 490 -15.94 3.74 21.67
CA ALA A 490 -16.05 3.59 23.13
C ALA A 490 -14.75 3.90 23.90
N GLN A 491 -13.59 3.51 23.36
CA GLN A 491 -12.27 3.70 24.01
C GLN A 491 -11.47 4.88 23.42
N MET A 492 -12.09 5.65 22.52
CA MET A 492 -11.43 6.73 21.80
C MET A 492 -11.50 8.07 22.54
N SER A 493 -10.40 8.80 22.54
CA SER A 493 -10.31 10.20 22.97
C SER A 493 -11.25 11.11 22.15
N THR A 494 -11.64 12.25 22.71
CA THR A 494 -12.55 13.20 22.02
C THR A 494 -12.04 13.63 20.64
N ARG A 495 -10.73 13.87 20.47
CA ARG A 495 -10.14 14.19 19.16
C ARG A 495 -10.24 13.02 18.18
N ALA A 496 -9.97 11.79 18.64
CA ALA A 496 -10.05 10.60 17.82
C ALA A 496 -11.49 10.33 17.34
N ARG A 497 -12.49 10.47 18.23
CA ARG A 497 -13.94 10.37 17.88
C ARG A 497 -14.41 11.44 16.89
N LEU A 498 -13.81 12.64 16.93
CA LEU A 498 -14.11 13.72 15.97
C LEU A 498 -13.48 13.52 14.59
N ASN A 499 -12.50 12.61 14.45
CA ASN A 499 -11.78 12.36 13.20
C ASN A 499 -12.16 11.03 12.53
N ALA A 500 -12.46 9.99 13.31
CA ALA A 500 -12.74 8.66 12.77
C ALA A 500 -14.06 8.61 11.98
N GLY A 501 -14.03 7.99 10.80
CA GLY A 501 -15.19 7.89 9.90
C GLY A 501 -15.72 9.25 9.39
N LYS A 502 -14.88 10.29 9.33
CA LYS A 502 -15.25 11.63 8.84
C LYS A 502 -14.69 11.99 7.45
N ALA A 503 -13.88 11.13 6.84
CA ALA A 503 -13.46 11.32 5.47
C ALA A 503 -14.67 11.32 4.51
N PRO A 504 -14.67 12.14 3.45
CA PRO A 504 -15.59 12.00 2.33
C PRO A 504 -15.59 10.58 1.76
N ALA A 505 -16.74 10.12 1.27
CA ALA A 505 -16.94 8.76 0.76
C ALA A 505 -16.34 8.57 -0.66
N PHE A 506 -15.02 8.67 -0.77
CA PHE A 506 -14.26 8.23 -1.94
C PHE A 506 -13.75 6.80 -1.73
N THR A 507 -13.59 6.03 -2.82
CA THR A 507 -12.99 4.70 -2.73
C THR A 507 -11.48 4.82 -2.45
N PRO A 508 -10.90 4.01 -1.54
CA PRO A 508 -9.48 4.11 -1.17
C PRO A 508 -8.50 4.16 -2.35
N ALA A 509 -8.74 3.37 -3.42
CA ALA A 509 -7.88 3.33 -4.59
C ALA A 509 -7.93 4.57 -5.51
N THR A 510 -8.96 5.42 -5.39
CA THR A 510 -9.15 6.61 -6.24
C THR A 510 -8.80 7.93 -5.56
N MET A 511 -8.55 7.94 -4.23
CA MET A 511 -8.25 9.17 -3.49
C MET A 511 -7.04 9.93 -4.05
N ALA A 512 -5.96 9.24 -4.42
CA ALA A 512 -4.79 9.89 -5.01
C ALA A 512 -5.14 10.62 -6.32
N TRP A 513 -5.86 9.94 -7.23
CA TRP A 513 -6.35 10.52 -8.48
C TRP A 513 -7.31 11.71 -8.26
N VAL A 514 -8.29 11.57 -7.36
CA VAL A 514 -9.25 12.65 -7.03
C VAL A 514 -8.51 13.87 -6.44
N GLY A 515 -7.44 13.64 -5.68
CA GLY A 515 -6.56 14.69 -5.17
C GLY A 515 -5.82 15.40 -6.30
N GLY A 516 -5.29 14.65 -7.27
CA GLY A 516 -4.69 15.19 -8.49
C GLY A 516 -5.68 16.03 -9.31
N SER A 517 -6.92 15.56 -9.45
CA SER A 517 -8.02 16.29 -10.10
C SER A 517 -8.34 17.62 -9.41
N LEU A 518 -8.44 17.61 -8.09
CA LEU A 518 -8.65 18.82 -7.27
C LEU A 518 -7.46 19.79 -7.39
N ALA A 519 -6.23 19.27 -7.27
CA ALA A 519 -4.99 20.06 -7.40
C ALA A 519 -4.88 20.73 -8.77
N GLY A 520 -5.24 20.02 -9.85
CA GLY A 520 -5.28 20.57 -11.20
C GLY A 520 -6.31 21.69 -11.36
N SER A 521 -7.52 21.51 -10.83
CA SER A 521 -8.61 22.51 -10.89
C SER A 521 -8.28 23.79 -10.12
N LEU A 522 -7.69 23.64 -8.92
CA LEU A 522 -7.23 24.76 -8.11
C LEU A 522 -5.95 25.43 -8.67
N LYS A 523 -5.24 24.74 -9.58
CA LYS A 523 -3.89 25.08 -10.07
C LYS A 523 -2.84 25.09 -8.94
N THR A 524 -3.02 24.21 -7.95
CA THR A 524 -2.13 23.98 -6.80
C THR A 524 -1.36 22.67 -6.99
N GLY A 525 -0.45 22.64 -7.97
CA GLY A 525 0.37 21.47 -8.30
C GLY A 525 1.70 21.41 -7.54
N GLY A 526 2.42 20.30 -7.71
CA GLY A 526 3.84 20.19 -7.35
C GLY A 526 4.73 20.87 -8.40
N VAL A 527 6.00 20.47 -8.46
CA VAL A 527 6.98 21.05 -9.41
C VAL A 527 6.51 20.80 -10.85
N GLU A 528 6.31 21.88 -11.61
CA GLU A 528 5.95 21.85 -13.03
C GLU A 528 7.23 21.96 -13.87
N LEU A 529 7.51 20.91 -14.64
CA LEU A 529 8.53 20.87 -15.67
C LEU A 529 7.86 21.20 -17.00
N THR A 530 8.39 22.19 -17.72
CA THR A 530 7.89 22.58 -19.05
C THR A 530 8.73 21.94 -20.14
N ARG A 531 8.18 21.88 -21.36
CA ARG A 531 8.89 21.39 -22.55
C ARG A 531 10.22 22.09 -22.76
N GLU A 532 10.23 23.41 -22.68
CA GLU A 532 11.40 24.24 -23.01
C GLU A 532 12.58 23.86 -22.11
N ARG A 533 12.34 23.68 -20.81
CA ARG A 533 13.36 23.22 -19.84
C ARG A 533 13.84 21.78 -20.08
N TRP A 534 12.96 20.92 -20.59
CA TRP A 534 13.31 19.53 -20.92
C TRP A 534 14.17 19.45 -22.18
N ASP A 535 13.88 20.30 -23.17
CA ASP A 535 14.64 20.42 -24.41
C ASP A 535 15.98 21.13 -24.16
N GLU A 536 16.02 22.20 -23.36
CA GLU A 536 17.25 22.88 -22.88
C GLU A 536 18.21 21.90 -22.18
N ALA A 537 17.68 21.05 -21.29
CA ALA A 537 18.47 20.05 -20.57
C ALA A 537 18.91 18.86 -21.44
N ALA A 538 18.37 18.72 -22.65
CA ALA A 538 18.91 17.81 -23.65
C ALA A 538 20.09 18.45 -24.38
N SER A 539 19.96 19.71 -24.81
CA SER A 539 21.01 20.43 -25.54
C SER A 539 22.24 20.76 -24.69
N GLY A 540 22.07 21.06 -23.40
CA GLY A 540 23.18 21.39 -22.50
C GLY A 540 24.08 20.20 -22.11
N GLY A 541 23.78 18.98 -22.57
CA GLY A 541 24.59 17.78 -22.34
C GLY A 541 25.62 17.49 -23.43
N ASP A 542 25.51 18.11 -24.61
CA ASP A 542 26.37 17.81 -25.77
C ASP A 542 27.69 18.61 -25.80
N ASP A 543 27.81 19.68 -24.99
CA ASP A 543 29.02 20.53 -24.95
C ASP A 543 30.19 19.91 -24.12
N ASP A 544 29.92 18.96 -23.21
CA ASP A 544 30.94 18.19 -22.48
C ASP A 544 31.37 16.94 -23.29
N MET A 545 32.11 17.17 -24.37
CA MET A 545 32.51 16.13 -25.32
C MET A 545 33.51 15.08 -24.77
N ASN A 546 33.18 13.79 -24.99
CA ASN A 546 33.99 12.73 -25.65
C ASN A 546 33.98 11.34 -24.93
N VAL A 547 34.17 10.28 -25.74
CA VAL A 547 34.33 8.83 -25.43
C VAL A 547 33.08 7.92 -25.46
N ASP A 548 32.92 7.28 -26.63
CA ASP A 548 32.42 5.93 -26.97
C ASP A 548 31.10 5.30 -26.46
N THR A 549 30.32 4.86 -27.46
CA THR A 549 29.41 3.69 -27.51
C THR A 549 28.11 3.65 -26.68
N SER A 550 27.02 3.99 -27.37
CA SER A 550 25.70 3.33 -27.28
C SER A 550 24.94 3.30 -25.95
N VAL A 551 25.29 4.14 -24.98
CA VAL A 551 24.41 4.45 -23.84
C VAL A 551 24.12 5.95 -23.88
N THR A 552 22.86 6.32 -24.04
CA THR A 552 22.42 7.71 -23.86
C THR A 552 22.69 8.13 -22.42
N VAL A 553 23.66 9.03 -22.24
CA VAL A 553 23.95 9.69 -20.94
C VAL A 553 22.82 10.70 -20.66
N GLY A 554 21.64 10.16 -20.34
CA GLY A 554 20.39 10.88 -20.47
C GLY A 554 20.00 11.71 -19.25
N ARG A 555 19.92 13.04 -19.44
CA ARG A 555 19.02 13.98 -18.72
C ARG A 555 18.97 13.87 -17.17
N SER A 556 20.02 13.34 -16.54
CA SER A 556 19.96 12.93 -15.13
C SER A 556 19.95 14.14 -14.19
N GLY A 557 18.87 14.33 -13.44
CA GLY A 557 18.75 15.36 -12.39
C GLY A 557 17.70 16.45 -12.60
N ILE A 558 17.07 16.56 -13.78
CA ILE A 558 15.99 17.55 -13.98
C ILE A 558 14.63 17.10 -13.42
N LEU A 559 14.39 15.79 -13.32
CA LEU A 559 13.19 15.25 -12.69
C LEU A 559 13.31 15.30 -11.16
N PRO A 560 12.26 15.68 -10.42
CA PRO A 560 12.33 15.77 -8.96
C PRO A 560 12.50 14.39 -8.33
N ASP A 561 13.56 14.19 -7.54
CA ASP A 561 13.76 12.99 -6.73
C ASP A 561 13.41 13.29 -5.26
N TRP A 562 12.25 12.78 -4.83
CA TRP A 562 11.74 12.97 -3.47
C TRP A 562 12.49 12.16 -2.41
N THR A 563 13.27 11.16 -2.82
CA THR A 563 14.09 10.36 -1.90
C THR A 563 15.42 11.03 -1.55
N ARG A 564 15.88 11.97 -2.39
CA ARG A 564 17.17 12.68 -2.26
C ARG A 564 17.05 14.13 -1.80
N ILE A 565 15.88 14.59 -1.34
CA ILE A 565 15.65 15.99 -0.93
C ILE A 565 16.70 16.42 0.11
N PRO A 566 17.59 17.38 -0.21
CA PRO A 566 18.41 18.02 0.79
C PRO A 566 17.48 18.78 1.75
N LEU A 567 17.74 18.71 3.06
CA LEU A 567 17.04 19.54 4.03
C LEU A 567 17.08 21.00 3.56
N SER A 568 15.92 21.65 3.48
CA SER A 568 15.85 23.05 3.06
C SER A 568 16.72 23.91 3.98
N GLN A 569 17.80 24.48 3.44
CA GLN A 569 18.56 25.53 4.13
C GLN A 569 17.58 26.61 4.56
N GLY A 570 17.52 26.89 5.86
CA GLY A 570 16.53 27.80 6.45
C GLY A 570 15.41 27.15 7.25
N ALA A 571 15.51 25.88 7.64
CA ALA A 571 14.86 25.46 8.89
C ALA A 571 15.47 26.33 10.03
N PRO A 572 14.69 27.20 10.71
CA PRO A 572 15.24 27.99 11.80
C PRO A 572 15.71 27.02 12.89
N PRO A 573 16.88 27.25 13.51
CA PRO A 573 17.34 26.40 14.60
C PRO A 573 16.24 26.38 15.67
N ALA A 574 15.79 25.17 16.03
CA ALA A 574 14.84 25.02 17.13
C ALA A 574 15.43 25.74 18.34
N SER A 575 14.66 26.68 18.90
CA SER A 575 15.14 27.55 19.98
C SER A 575 15.62 26.69 21.14
N SER A 576 16.94 26.56 21.29
CA SER A 576 17.52 25.89 22.43
C SER A 576 17.04 26.62 23.67
N ALA A 577 16.35 25.90 24.56
CA ALA A 577 15.95 26.46 25.84
C ALA A 577 17.23 26.89 26.55
N VAL A 578 17.41 28.21 26.73
CA VAL A 578 18.56 28.77 27.43
C VAL A 578 18.43 28.36 28.89
N HIS A 579 19.07 27.24 29.25
CA HIS A 579 19.36 26.94 30.63
C HIS A 579 20.36 27.98 31.15
N GLY A 580 19.86 28.90 31.96
CA GLY A 580 20.68 29.86 32.67
C GLY A 580 21.60 29.13 33.63
N ALA A 581 22.90 29.12 33.32
CA ALA A 581 23.96 28.77 34.25
C ALA A 581 24.83 30.01 34.45
N THR A 582 24.56 30.74 35.54
CA THR A 582 25.39 31.86 35.99
C THR A 582 26.74 31.34 36.46
N HIS A 583 27.81 31.60 35.70
CA HIS A 583 29.17 31.51 36.22
C HIS A 583 29.94 32.81 35.96
N THR A 584 30.18 33.53 37.05
CA THR A 584 31.04 34.70 37.13
C THR A 584 32.50 34.32 36.93
N SER A 585 33.19 34.99 36.01
CA SER A 585 34.65 34.96 35.92
C SER A 585 35.27 36.13 36.72
N PRO A 586 36.36 35.93 37.45
CA PRO A 586 37.14 37.02 38.03
C PRO A 586 38.18 37.55 37.02
N SER A 587 38.48 38.85 37.13
CA SER A 587 39.49 39.56 36.33
C SER A 587 40.91 39.38 36.86
N GLN A 588 41.91 39.30 35.97
CA GLN A 588 43.33 39.71 36.06
C GLN A 588 44.13 38.93 34.99
N ALA A 589 45.26 39.37 34.42
CA ALA A 589 45.89 40.69 34.29
C ALA A 589 46.85 40.66 33.06
N ARG A 590 47.44 41.81 32.68
CA ARG A 590 48.46 41.91 31.61
C ARG A 590 49.82 41.30 32.01
N VAL A 591 50.69 41.21 30.99
CA VAL A 591 52.15 40.89 30.95
C VAL A 591 52.40 39.45 30.47
N GLY A 592 53.21 39.16 29.45
CA GLY A 592 54.08 40.02 28.63
C GLY A 592 55.47 39.42 28.47
N ALA A 593 55.64 38.54 27.48
CA ALA A 593 56.89 38.09 26.85
C ALA A 593 56.52 37.21 25.65
#